data_AF-R4U739-F1
#
_entry.id   AF-R4U739-F1
#
_cell.length_a   1.000
_cell.length_b   1.000
_cell.length_c   1.000
_cell.angle_alpha   90.00
_cell.angle_beta   90.00
_cell.angle_gamma   90.00
#
_symmetry.space_group_name_H-M   'P 1'
#
loop_
_entity.id
_entity.type
_entity.pdbx_description
1 polymer ?
#
loop_
_entity_poly.entity_id
_entity_poly.type
_entity_poly.pdbx_seq_one_letter_code
_entity_poly.pdbx_strand_id
1 'polypeptide(L)'
;MVKATKNLVLIIILVSAIAAGTIIGIVAWYFTSVAIQKNPYETSCLLYQNHSSEKVDLSRENNSEKLLNQLAEDNTILYNQHRFVSNINNDDVALIKRCESNMLYKASSEAINNFNRLVSEPKFNDLTNVEQALSNNNYYKYELTNLSQQADFGDKENFKNNIIKFYTAFYNLYGEEMFKQLLYNIQILKIIDKLEKEKETTVAYTSRLFDRRGFFQCIAFGPYAGKVSIAKREYNTGWWAAPDNIEVLVHETGHALANFAYILKGSRNLINNNFNPQPGVCSDLTSIGGEINVYIDRVDPNDYLINFLGQRAGISNNFFKQQILAAWSFVQSKYGRSGVKDYGGNGELFAEAFAQWFLTPDDKKGLNWEILNEFFTMALKNRYLLW
;
A
#
# COMPACT_ATOMS: atom_id res chain seq x y z
N MET A 1 -43.33 -53.55 -30.19
CA MET A 1 -43.34 -52.10 -30.48
C MET A 1 -43.73 -51.22 -29.29
N VAL A 2 -44.83 -51.48 -28.57
CA VAL A 2 -45.33 -50.61 -27.48
C VAL A 2 -44.33 -50.34 -26.33
N LYS A 3 -43.48 -51.32 -25.97
CA LYS A 3 -42.50 -51.18 -24.87
C LYS A 3 -41.34 -50.24 -25.20
N ALA A 4 -40.91 -50.20 -26.47
CA ALA A 4 -39.84 -49.32 -26.93
C ALA A 4 -40.28 -47.85 -26.96
N THR A 5 -41.53 -47.59 -27.36
CA THR A 5 -42.12 -46.24 -27.38
C THR A 5 -42.27 -45.66 -25.98
N LYS A 6 -42.66 -46.48 -24.98
CA LYS A 6 -42.76 -46.06 -23.58
C LYS A 6 -41.39 -45.69 -22.98
N ASN A 7 -40.35 -46.47 -23.28
CA ASN A 7 -38.99 -46.18 -22.82
C ASN A 7 -38.44 -44.89 -23.46
N LEU A 8 -38.72 -44.65 -24.74
CA LEU A 8 -38.32 -43.42 -25.42
C LEU A 8 -38.97 -42.17 -24.80
N VAL A 9 -40.28 -42.23 -24.52
CA VAL A 9 -41.02 -41.12 -23.88
C VAL A 9 -40.47 -40.83 -22.48
N LEU A 10 -40.18 -41.86 -21.68
CA LEU A 10 -39.57 -41.70 -20.35
C LEU A 10 -38.17 -41.05 -20.42
N ILE A 11 -37.34 -41.44 -21.40
CA ILE A 11 -36.02 -40.83 -21.60
C ILE A 11 -36.16 -39.35 -21.99
N ILE A 12 -37.08 -39.01 -22.89
CA ILE A 12 -37.32 -37.61 -23.29
C ILE A 12 -37.75 -36.77 -22.07
N ILE A 13 -38.70 -37.26 -21.27
CA ILE A 13 -39.15 -36.57 -20.06
C ILE A 13 -37.99 -36.35 -19.08
N LEU A 14 -37.15 -37.38 -18.86
CA LEU A 14 -36.02 -37.28 -17.95
C LEU A 14 -34.98 -36.26 -18.44
N VAL A 15 -34.64 -36.27 -19.72
CA VAL A 15 -33.68 -35.32 -20.32
C VAL A 15 -34.23 -33.89 -20.26
N SER A 16 -35.52 -33.69 -20.57
CA SER A 16 -36.17 -32.39 -20.47
C SER A 16 -36.22 -31.88 -19.02
N ALA A 17 -36.48 -32.76 -18.04
CA ALA A 17 -36.48 -32.39 -16.63
C ALA A 17 -35.09 -32.00 -16.12
N ILE A 18 -34.04 -32.73 -16.53
CA ILE A 18 -32.65 -32.40 -16.21
C ILE A 18 -32.29 -31.05 -16.83
N ALA A 19 -32.56 -30.85 -18.13
CA ALA A 19 -32.26 -29.59 -18.83
C ALA A 19 -32.99 -28.40 -18.18
N ALA A 20 -34.28 -28.54 -17.87
CA ALA A 20 -35.05 -27.50 -17.18
C ALA A 20 -34.49 -27.23 -15.78
N GLY A 21 -34.15 -28.26 -15.02
CA GLY A 21 -33.54 -28.13 -13.69
C GLY A 21 -32.18 -27.41 -13.74
N THR A 22 -31.34 -27.73 -14.74
CA THR A 22 -30.05 -27.04 -14.95
C THR A 22 -30.26 -25.58 -15.33
N ILE A 23 -31.19 -25.27 -16.24
CA ILE A 23 -31.48 -23.89 -16.64
C ILE A 23 -32.01 -23.07 -15.45
N ILE A 24 -32.98 -23.62 -14.70
CA ILE A 24 -33.52 -22.96 -13.50
C ILE A 24 -32.42 -22.76 -12.46
N GLY A 25 -31.54 -23.74 -12.25
CA GLY A 25 -30.40 -23.64 -11.36
C GLY A 25 -29.42 -22.54 -11.75
N ILE A 26 -29.09 -22.43 -13.05
CA ILE A 26 -28.22 -21.38 -13.59
C ILE A 26 -28.88 -20.00 -13.44
N VAL A 27 -30.17 -19.88 -13.73
CA VAL A 27 -30.93 -18.63 -13.60
C VAL A 27 -31.01 -18.20 -12.13
N ALA A 28 -31.37 -19.12 -11.24
CA ALA A 28 -31.43 -18.84 -9.80
C ALA A 28 -30.05 -18.47 -9.24
N TRP A 29 -28.99 -19.18 -9.64
CA TRP A 29 -27.62 -18.81 -9.30
C TRP A 29 -27.29 -17.41 -9.83
N TYR A 30 -27.52 -17.14 -11.12
CA TYR A 30 -27.29 -15.81 -11.72
C TYR A 30 -28.03 -14.68 -10.96
N PHE A 31 -29.30 -14.85 -10.62
CA PHE A 31 -30.04 -13.82 -9.89
C PHE A 31 -29.63 -13.68 -8.42
N THR A 32 -29.21 -14.76 -7.76
CA THR A 32 -28.80 -14.72 -6.35
C THR A 32 -27.33 -14.30 -6.16
N SER A 33 -26.44 -14.62 -7.10
CA SER A 33 -25.01 -14.33 -7.00
C SER A 33 -24.51 -13.23 -7.93
N VAL A 34 -25.22 -12.90 -9.01
CA VAL A 34 -24.81 -11.88 -9.99
C VAL A 34 -25.72 -10.65 -9.99
N ALA A 35 -27.04 -10.81 -9.79
CA ALA A 35 -27.99 -9.69 -9.85
C ALA A 35 -28.12 -8.89 -8.53
N ILE A 36 -27.59 -9.38 -7.41
CA ILE A 36 -27.46 -8.56 -6.19
C ILE A 36 -26.12 -7.82 -6.24
N GLN A 37 -25.94 -6.97 -7.25
CA GLN A 37 -24.95 -5.90 -7.11
C GLN A 37 -25.53 -4.92 -6.10
N LYS A 38 -25.11 -5.05 -4.84
CA LYS A 38 -25.46 -4.06 -3.82
C LYS A 38 -25.05 -2.68 -4.33
N ASN A 39 -25.98 -1.74 -4.29
CA ASN A 39 -25.73 -0.34 -4.60
C ASN A 39 -24.48 0.12 -3.81
N PRO A 40 -23.41 0.60 -4.47
CA PRO A 40 -22.17 0.95 -3.78
C PRO A 40 -22.36 2.10 -2.78
N TYR A 41 -23.48 2.83 -2.89
CA TYR A 41 -23.84 3.92 -2.00
C TYR A 41 -24.68 3.49 -0.78
N GLU A 42 -25.23 2.27 -0.76
CA GLU A 42 -25.95 1.73 0.40
C GLU A 42 -25.02 1.23 1.52
N THR A 43 -23.71 1.28 1.29
CA THR A 43 -22.75 0.97 2.34
C THR A 43 -22.74 2.02 3.45
N SER A 44 -22.72 1.53 4.68
CA SER A 44 -22.40 2.31 5.86
C SER A 44 -20.89 2.54 6.02
N CYS A 45 -20.03 2.10 5.09
CA CYS A 45 -18.58 2.09 5.22
C CYS A 45 -18.08 1.45 6.54
N LEU A 46 -18.91 0.63 7.19
CA LEU A 46 -18.67 0.10 8.52
C LEU A 46 -17.96 -1.24 8.44
N LEU A 47 -16.71 -1.24 8.88
CA LEU A 47 -15.74 -2.31 8.68
C LEU A 47 -15.86 -3.44 9.71
N TYR A 48 -16.35 -3.11 10.90
CA TYR A 48 -16.51 -4.06 12.01
C TYR A 48 -17.86 -3.86 12.67
N GLN A 49 -18.64 -4.93 12.80
CA GLN A 49 -19.97 -4.88 13.42
C GLN A 49 -19.93 -4.45 14.90
N ASN A 50 -18.81 -4.69 15.59
CA ASN A 50 -18.63 -4.46 17.02
C ASN A 50 -17.52 -3.44 17.34
N HIS A 51 -17.34 -2.43 16.50
CA HIS A 51 -16.35 -1.36 16.75
C HIS A 51 -16.72 -0.50 17.98
N SER A 52 -15.73 0.19 18.53
CA SER A 52 -15.94 1.14 19.63
C SER A 52 -16.90 2.25 19.23
N SER A 53 -17.79 2.68 20.13
CA SER A 53 -18.62 3.87 19.92
C SER A 53 -17.84 5.18 20.12
N GLU A 54 -16.63 5.11 20.67
CA GLU A 54 -15.77 6.26 20.89
C GLU A 54 -14.98 6.60 19.62
N LYS A 55 -14.87 7.89 19.30
CA LYS A 55 -14.02 8.36 18.20
C LYS A 55 -12.65 8.78 18.69
N VAL A 56 -11.61 8.46 17.93
CA VAL A 56 -10.31 9.11 18.02
C VAL A 56 -10.42 10.54 17.53
N ASP A 57 -9.70 11.43 18.19
CA ASP A 57 -9.57 12.78 17.72
C ASP A 57 -8.46 12.85 16.66
N LEU A 58 -8.83 12.82 15.38
CA LEU A 58 -7.90 13.07 14.29
C LEU A 58 -7.80 14.57 13.95
N SER A 59 -7.99 15.49 14.91
CA SER A 59 -7.82 16.95 14.73
C SER A 59 -6.39 17.32 14.30
N ARG A 60 -6.09 17.04 13.04
CA ARG A 60 -5.60 18.07 12.15
C ARG A 60 -6.86 18.87 11.86
N GLU A 61 -7.04 20.06 12.43
CA GLU A 61 -8.24 20.88 12.23
C GLU A 61 -8.74 20.74 10.76
N ASN A 62 -9.96 20.23 10.53
CA ASN A 62 -10.67 20.11 9.24
C ASN A 62 -10.45 18.89 8.29
N ASN A 63 -10.38 17.63 8.75
CA ASN A 63 -10.10 16.51 7.82
C ASN A 63 -11.20 16.11 6.81
N SER A 64 -12.50 16.14 7.13
CA SER A 64 -13.52 15.69 6.15
C SER A 64 -13.82 16.71 5.04
N GLU A 65 -13.60 18.00 5.31
CA GLU A 65 -13.61 19.01 4.26
C GLU A 65 -12.33 18.97 3.43
N LYS A 66 -11.20 18.51 3.98
CA LYS A 66 -9.93 18.48 3.25
C LYS A 66 -9.94 17.57 2.04
N LEU A 67 -10.51 16.36 2.08
CA LEU A 67 -10.56 15.52 0.87
C LEU A 67 -11.42 16.16 -0.21
N LEU A 68 -12.63 16.61 0.14
CA LEU A 68 -13.52 17.26 -0.82
C LEU A 68 -12.95 18.58 -1.36
N ASN A 69 -12.32 19.39 -0.51
CA ASN A 69 -11.64 20.62 -0.91
C ASN A 69 -10.41 20.31 -1.77
N GLN A 70 -9.61 19.29 -1.45
CA GLN A 70 -8.51 18.85 -2.29
C GLN A 70 -9.00 18.41 -3.68
N LEU A 71 -10.13 17.71 -3.75
CA LEU A 71 -10.71 17.29 -5.03
C LEU A 71 -11.33 18.47 -5.81
N ALA A 72 -11.76 19.53 -5.12
CA ALA A 72 -12.32 20.73 -5.74
C ALA A 72 -11.24 21.75 -6.17
N GLU A 73 -10.18 21.91 -5.38
CA GLU A 73 -9.11 22.90 -5.58
C GLU A 73 -7.97 22.34 -6.43
N ASP A 74 -7.67 21.04 -6.30
CA ASP A 74 -6.50 20.42 -6.92
C ASP A 74 -6.89 19.63 -8.17
N ASN A 75 -7.04 20.36 -9.27
CA ASN A 75 -7.20 19.76 -10.59
C ASN A 75 -6.09 18.74 -10.91
N THR A 76 -4.92 18.78 -10.26
CA THR A 76 -3.83 17.83 -10.50
C THR A 76 -4.18 16.43 -10.01
N ILE A 77 -4.84 16.29 -8.84
CA ILE A 77 -5.26 14.98 -8.33
C ILE A 77 -6.25 14.35 -9.32
N LEU A 78 -7.31 15.09 -9.65
CA LEU A 78 -8.31 14.62 -10.61
C LEU A 78 -7.72 14.40 -12.01
N TYR A 79 -6.78 15.24 -12.44
CA TYR A 79 -6.13 15.11 -13.73
C TYR A 79 -5.22 13.87 -13.80
N ASN A 80 -4.40 13.63 -12.78
CA ASN A 80 -3.52 12.46 -12.69
C ASN A 80 -4.33 11.16 -12.54
N GLN A 81 -5.47 11.22 -11.84
CA GLN A 81 -6.36 10.08 -11.57
C GLN A 81 -7.56 10.00 -12.52
N HIS A 82 -7.60 10.81 -13.58
CA HIS A 82 -8.80 10.99 -14.41
C HIS A 82 -9.30 9.67 -15.02
N ARG A 83 -8.38 8.75 -15.34
CA ARG A 83 -8.70 7.41 -15.86
C ARG A 83 -9.57 6.58 -14.92
N PHE A 84 -9.46 6.80 -13.62
CA PHE A 84 -10.10 5.97 -12.59
C PHE A 84 -11.20 6.72 -11.83
N VAL A 85 -11.09 8.04 -11.71
CA VAL A 85 -12.05 8.89 -11.00
C VAL A 85 -12.49 10.04 -11.91
N SER A 86 -13.32 9.73 -12.91
CA SER A 86 -13.99 10.75 -13.72
C SER A 86 -15.23 11.29 -12.99
N ASN A 87 -15.38 12.62 -12.92
CA ASN A 87 -16.57 13.36 -12.48
C ASN A 87 -17.17 12.87 -11.14
N ILE A 88 -16.89 13.58 -10.05
CA ILE A 88 -17.46 13.29 -8.73
C ILE A 88 -18.89 13.85 -8.64
N ASN A 89 -19.85 13.01 -8.23
CA ASN A 89 -21.25 13.41 -8.06
C ASN A 89 -21.64 13.51 -6.57
N ASN A 90 -22.90 13.87 -6.29
CA ASN A 90 -23.38 14.02 -4.92
C ASN A 90 -23.37 12.71 -4.12
N ASP A 91 -23.58 11.56 -4.76
CA ASP A 91 -23.56 10.25 -4.09
C ASP A 91 -22.13 9.83 -3.71
N ASP A 92 -21.15 10.16 -4.56
CA ASP A 92 -19.73 10.00 -4.29
C ASP A 92 -19.30 10.87 -3.10
N VAL A 93 -19.73 12.13 -3.05
CA VAL A 93 -19.50 13.02 -1.90
C VAL A 93 -20.12 12.44 -0.62
N ALA A 94 -21.33 11.90 -0.71
CA ALA A 94 -22.00 11.27 0.42
C ALA A 94 -21.25 10.02 0.90
N LEU A 95 -20.73 9.20 -0.03
CA LEU A 95 -19.89 8.04 0.29
C LEU A 95 -18.63 8.45 1.05
N ILE A 96 -17.90 9.43 0.52
CA ILE A 96 -16.68 9.96 1.16
C ILE A 96 -16.97 10.39 2.60
N LYS A 97 -17.98 11.26 2.80
CA LYS A 97 -18.36 11.75 4.14
C LYS A 97 -18.73 10.62 5.10
N ARG A 98 -19.47 9.61 4.64
CA ARG A 98 -19.82 8.44 5.46
C ARG A 98 -18.59 7.65 5.86
N CYS A 99 -17.74 7.35 4.89
CA CYS A 99 -16.49 6.62 5.10
C CYS A 99 -15.58 7.36 6.09
N GLU A 100 -15.29 8.64 5.86
CA GLU A 100 -14.43 9.44 6.75
C GLU A 100 -14.97 9.52 8.18
N SER A 101 -16.29 9.71 8.34
CA SER A 101 -16.91 9.77 9.67
C SER A 101 -16.76 8.48 10.47
N ASN A 102 -16.88 7.32 9.81
CA ASN A 102 -16.91 6.02 10.47
C ASN A 102 -15.52 5.44 10.74
N MET A 103 -14.49 5.92 10.04
CA MET A 103 -13.12 5.50 10.32
C MET A 103 -12.54 6.06 11.61
N LEU A 104 -13.14 7.14 12.12
CA LEU A 104 -12.69 7.79 13.34
C LEU A 104 -13.02 6.98 14.58
N TYR A 105 -13.82 5.92 14.51
CA TYR A 105 -14.05 5.08 15.70
C TYR A 105 -12.75 4.42 16.15
N LYS A 106 -12.52 4.33 17.46
CA LYS A 106 -11.29 3.77 18.04
C LYS A 106 -11.07 2.34 17.57
N ALA A 107 -9.82 2.05 17.20
CA ALA A 107 -9.37 0.69 16.94
C ALA A 107 -9.51 -0.19 18.19
N SER A 108 -9.66 -1.50 17.97
CA SER A 108 -9.70 -2.46 19.07
C SER A 108 -8.38 -2.47 19.85
N SER A 109 -8.47 -2.57 21.18
CA SER A 109 -7.27 -2.68 22.03
C SER A 109 -6.45 -3.93 21.68
N GLU A 110 -7.10 -5.00 21.22
CA GLU A 110 -6.43 -6.21 20.75
C GLU A 110 -5.54 -5.93 19.53
N ALA A 111 -6.05 -5.24 18.50
CA ALA A 111 -5.26 -4.88 17.33
C ALA A 111 -4.07 -3.99 17.70
N ILE A 112 -4.28 -3.00 18.57
CA ILE A 112 -3.21 -2.11 19.06
C ILE A 112 -2.16 -2.91 19.82
N ASN A 113 -2.56 -3.78 20.76
CA ASN A 113 -1.65 -4.60 21.55
C ASN A 113 -0.84 -5.58 20.68
N ASN A 114 -1.48 -6.20 19.69
CA ASN A 114 -0.80 -7.08 18.75
C ASN A 114 0.26 -6.33 17.93
N PHE A 115 -0.06 -5.14 17.44
CA PHE A 115 0.92 -4.28 16.77
C PHE A 115 2.05 -3.87 17.72
N ASN A 116 1.71 -3.48 18.96
CA ASN A 116 2.69 -3.07 19.95
C ASN A 116 3.67 -4.20 20.29
N ARG A 117 3.21 -5.45 20.31
CA ARG A 117 4.09 -6.61 20.44
C ARG A 117 5.10 -6.70 19.28
N LEU A 118 4.63 -6.54 18.03
CA LEU A 118 5.51 -6.57 16.83
C LEU A 118 6.63 -5.54 16.90
N VAL A 119 6.36 -4.33 17.39
CA VAL A 119 7.36 -3.25 17.49
C VAL A 119 8.23 -3.33 18.76
N SER A 120 7.77 -4.05 19.80
CA SER A 120 8.41 -4.07 21.13
C SER A 120 9.52 -5.11 21.28
N GLU A 121 9.55 -6.15 20.44
CA GLU A 121 10.57 -7.21 20.50
C GLU A 121 11.84 -6.74 19.79
N PRO A 122 12.89 -6.31 20.53
CA PRO A 122 14.05 -5.65 19.91
C PRO A 122 14.82 -6.64 19.04
N LYS A 123 15.08 -6.25 17.79
CA LYS A 123 15.92 -7.01 16.87
C LYS A 123 17.29 -6.37 16.64
N PHE A 124 17.33 -5.06 16.62
CA PHE A 124 18.51 -4.26 16.34
C PHE A 124 18.79 -3.31 17.49
N ASN A 125 20.05 -3.19 17.91
CA ASN A 125 20.43 -2.31 19.01
C ASN A 125 20.81 -0.90 18.54
N ASP A 126 21.26 -0.78 17.29
CA ASP A 126 21.66 0.48 16.67
C ASP A 126 21.46 0.45 15.14
N LEU A 127 21.66 1.60 14.49
CA LEU A 127 21.56 1.73 13.04
C LEU A 127 22.62 0.91 12.29
N THR A 128 23.80 0.72 12.88
CA THR A 128 24.85 -0.11 12.27
C THR A 128 24.40 -1.56 12.16
N ASN A 129 23.71 -2.08 13.17
CA ASN A 129 23.13 -3.44 13.14
C ASN A 129 22.05 -3.55 12.06
N VAL A 130 21.21 -2.53 11.90
CA VAL A 130 20.20 -2.48 10.83
C VAL A 130 20.89 -2.48 9.46
N GLU A 131 21.87 -1.58 9.26
CA GLU A 131 22.64 -1.47 8.02
C GLU A 131 23.34 -2.78 7.68
N GLN A 132 23.98 -3.43 8.66
CA GLN A 132 24.63 -4.73 8.49
C GLN A 132 23.64 -5.83 8.10
N ALA A 133 22.48 -5.89 8.75
CA ALA A 133 21.46 -6.89 8.46
C ALA A 133 20.81 -6.69 7.08
N LEU A 134 20.68 -5.45 6.63
CA LEU A 134 20.23 -5.12 5.28
C LEU A 134 21.34 -5.35 4.23
N SER A 135 22.62 -5.24 4.60
CA SER A 135 23.79 -5.35 3.71
C SER A 135 24.14 -6.77 3.26
N ASN A 136 23.17 -7.69 3.23
CA ASN A 136 23.36 -9.12 3.08
C ASN A 136 23.94 -9.59 1.72
N ASN A 137 24.42 -8.66 0.90
CA ASN A 137 25.04 -8.93 -0.39
C ASN A 137 26.42 -8.27 -0.58
N ASN A 138 27.16 -7.77 0.42
CA ASN A 138 28.49 -7.10 0.23
C ASN A 138 28.53 -5.89 -0.73
N TYR A 139 27.46 -5.65 -1.51
CA TYR A 139 27.37 -4.68 -2.61
C TYR A 139 26.60 -3.42 -2.19
N TYR A 140 25.81 -3.47 -1.12
CA TYR A 140 24.96 -2.36 -0.68
C TYR A 140 25.44 -1.79 0.65
N LYS A 141 25.74 -0.50 0.66
CA LYS A 141 25.93 0.25 1.89
C LYS A 141 24.65 1.02 2.18
N TYR A 142 23.89 0.55 3.15
CA TYR A 142 22.83 1.34 3.76
C TYR A 142 23.48 2.47 4.56
N GLU A 143 22.99 3.68 4.39
CA GLU A 143 23.54 4.87 5.05
C GLU A 143 22.51 5.50 6.01
N LEU A 144 21.76 4.67 6.73
CA LEU A 144 20.79 5.10 7.74
C LEU A 144 21.45 5.96 8.83
N THR A 145 22.69 5.65 9.18
CA THR A 145 23.52 6.44 10.08
C THR A 145 23.72 7.85 9.51
N ASN A 146 24.07 7.99 8.23
CA ASN A 146 24.21 9.31 7.59
C ASN A 146 22.86 10.02 7.48
N LEU A 147 21.78 9.31 7.14
CA LEU A 147 20.43 9.87 7.09
C LEU A 147 20.02 10.44 8.46
N SER A 148 20.30 9.71 9.54
CA SER A 148 20.00 10.18 10.90
C SER A 148 20.77 11.44 11.28
N GLN A 149 21.95 11.67 10.70
CA GLN A 149 22.73 12.88 10.93
C GLN A 149 22.13 14.12 10.24
N GLN A 150 21.28 13.93 9.22
CA GLN A 150 20.54 15.01 8.55
C GLN A 150 19.37 15.55 9.36
N ALA A 151 18.95 14.83 10.42
CA ALA A 151 17.87 15.30 11.29
C ALA A 151 18.23 16.58 12.04
N ASP A 152 17.20 17.39 12.30
CA ASP A 152 17.31 18.64 13.05
C ASP A 152 17.98 18.38 14.42
N PHE A 153 18.80 19.31 14.90
CA PHE A 153 19.71 19.10 16.05
C PHE A 153 19.03 18.47 17.29
N GLY A 154 17.78 18.82 17.58
CA GLY A 154 17.01 18.28 18.70
C GLY A 154 16.24 16.98 18.41
N ASP A 155 16.11 16.57 17.16
CA ASP A 155 15.31 15.42 16.74
C ASP A 155 16.15 14.18 16.39
N LYS A 156 17.49 14.29 16.34
CA LYS A 156 18.40 13.21 15.88
C LYS A 156 18.21 11.88 16.58
N GLU A 157 18.18 11.87 17.92
CA GLU A 157 18.06 10.62 18.68
C GLU A 157 16.67 10.00 18.52
N ASN A 158 15.61 10.82 18.50
CA ASN A 158 14.26 10.34 18.26
C ASN A 158 14.11 9.75 16.85
N PHE A 159 14.64 10.44 15.83
CA PHE A 159 14.63 9.98 14.44
C PHE A 159 15.38 8.64 14.29
N LYS A 160 16.57 8.54 14.89
CA LYS A 160 17.33 7.28 14.97
C LYS A 160 16.52 6.15 15.62
N ASN A 161 15.91 6.40 16.77
CA ASN A 161 15.14 5.38 17.50
C ASN A 161 13.91 4.93 16.71
N ASN A 162 13.24 5.85 16.01
CA ASN A 162 12.12 5.52 15.14
C ASN A 162 12.54 4.68 13.94
N ILE A 163 13.71 4.94 13.33
CA ILE A 163 14.26 4.06 12.27
C ILE A 163 14.49 2.65 12.81
N ILE A 164 15.12 2.50 13.98
CA ILE A 164 15.39 1.20 14.60
C ILE A 164 14.08 0.46 14.90
N LYS A 165 13.09 1.17 15.47
CA LYS A 165 11.76 0.64 15.76
C LYS A 165 11.06 0.14 14.48
N PHE A 166 11.14 0.93 13.41
CA PHE A 166 10.58 0.57 12.10
C PHE A 166 11.18 -0.71 11.54
N TYR A 167 12.50 -0.76 11.40
CA TYR A 167 13.14 -1.95 10.82
C TYR A 167 13.04 -3.18 11.73
N THR A 168 12.99 -3.00 13.06
CA THR A 168 12.68 -4.09 14.00
C THR A 168 11.30 -4.68 13.72
N ALA A 169 10.26 -3.83 13.65
CA ALA A 169 8.91 -4.27 13.36
C ALA A 169 8.78 -4.93 11.98
N PHE A 170 9.45 -4.35 10.97
CA PHE A 170 9.50 -4.91 9.63
C PHE A 170 10.11 -6.31 9.64
N TYR A 171 11.26 -6.50 10.29
CA TYR A 171 11.91 -7.80 10.42
C TYR A 171 11.01 -8.80 11.15
N ASN A 172 10.40 -8.40 12.26
CA ASN A 172 9.53 -9.29 13.05
C ASN A 172 8.30 -9.73 12.25
N LEU A 173 7.74 -8.85 11.41
CA LEU A 173 6.54 -9.16 10.64
C LEU A 173 6.82 -10.02 9.40
N TYR A 174 7.83 -9.64 8.63
CA TYR A 174 8.09 -10.20 7.31
C TYR A 174 9.24 -11.22 7.27
N GLY A 175 10.03 -11.28 8.34
CA GLY A 175 11.12 -12.24 8.48
C GLY A 175 12.41 -11.81 7.79
N GLU A 176 13.47 -12.56 8.09
CA GLU A 176 14.84 -12.29 7.66
C GLU A 176 15.03 -12.34 6.14
N GLU A 177 14.44 -13.34 5.47
CA GLU A 177 14.59 -13.52 4.03
C GLU A 177 14.11 -12.27 3.27
N MET A 178 12.91 -11.79 3.61
CA MET A 178 12.37 -10.59 3.00
C MET A 178 13.14 -9.35 3.42
N PHE A 179 13.49 -9.20 4.70
CA PHE A 179 14.29 -8.06 5.17
C PHE A 179 15.59 -7.89 4.36
N LYS A 180 16.27 -8.98 4.04
CA LYS A 180 17.53 -9.00 3.28
C LYS A 180 17.35 -8.75 1.78
N GLN A 181 16.18 -9.04 1.23
CA GLN A 181 15.92 -9.01 -0.22
C GLN A 181 14.97 -7.88 -0.65
N LEU A 182 14.32 -7.21 0.30
CA LEU A 182 13.34 -6.13 0.05
C LEU A 182 13.95 -5.03 -0.81
N LEU A 183 15.24 -4.78 -0.60
CA LEU A 183 15.93 -3.61 -1.08
C LEU A 183 17.18 -4.07 -1.85
N TYR A 184 17.06 -4.02 -3.18
CA TYR A 184 18.18 -4.29 -4.08
C TYR A 184 19.15 -3.11 -4.18
N ASN A 185 18.89 -1.95 -3.56
CA ASN A 185 19.84 -0.86 -3.31
C ASN A 185 19.17 0.27 -2.50
N ILE A 186 19.93 1.00 -1.70
CA ILE A 186 19.57 2.34 -1.23
C ILE A 186 20.73 3.27 -1.56
N GLN A 187 20.45 4.38 -2.24
CA GLN A 187 21.39 5.47 -2.47
C GLN A 187 21.02 6.67 -1.58
N ILE A 188 21.97 7.27 -0.87
CA ILE A 188 21.80 8.66 -0.46
C ILE A 188 22.41 9.51 -1.57
N LEU A 189 21.61 10.39 -2.15
CA LEU A 189 22.11 11.36 -3.10
C LEU A 189 23.02 12.31 -2.32
N LYS A 190 24.34 12.09 -2.41
CA LYS A 190 25.28 13.16 -2.12
C LYS A 190 24.86 14.33 -3.02
N ILE A 191 24.83 15.54 -2.46
CA ILE A 191 24.76 16.77 -3.26
C ILE A 191 25.98 16.71 -4.18
N ILE A 192 25.80 16.17 -5.37
CA ILE A 192 26.81 16.09 -6.41
C ILE A 192 26.17 16.80 -7.58
N ASP A 193 26.90 17.81 -8.05
CA ASP A 193 26.59 18.89 -9.00
C ASP A 193 26.10 18.44 -10.40
N LYS A 194 25.48 17.27 -10.52
CA LYS A 194 25.04 16.64 -11.77
C LYS A 194 23.53 16.44 -11.88
N LEU A 195 22.76 17.03 -10.97
CA LEU A 195 21.30 17.17 -11.07
C LEU A 195 20.94 18.63 -11.32
N GLU A 196 21.59 19.24 -12.32
CA GLU A 196 21.43 20.64 -12.66
C GLU A 196 19.97 20.95 -13.06
N LYS A 197 19.34 21.79 -12.22
CA LYS A 197 18.17 22.65 -12.46
C LYS A 197 16.75 22.18 -12.18
N GLU A 198 16.44 20.87 -12.08
CA GLU A 198 15.04 20.45 -11.80
C GLU A 198 14.83 19.57 -10.55
N LYS A 199 15.90 19.05 -9.94
CA LYS A 199 15.82 18.08 -8.82
C LYS A 199 16.42 18.56 -7.48
N GLU A 200 16.75 19.84 -7.35
CA GLU A 200 17.27 20.44 -6.10
C GLU A 200 16.24 20.41 -4.93
N THR A 201 14.99 20.00 -5.20
CA THR A 201 13.89 19.94 -4.23
C THR A 201 13.42 18.52 -3.89
N THR A 202 13.97 17.48 -4.52
CA THR A 202 13.50 16.10 -4.28
C THR A 202 13.94 15.60 -2.89
N VAL A 203 12.96 15.35 -2.02
CA VAL A 203 13.18 14.89 -0.64
C VAL A 203 13.61 13.43 -0.62
N ALA A 204 12.92 12.56 -1.37
CA ALA A 204 13.33 11.19 -1.66
C ALA A 204 12.61 10.70 -2.93
N TYR A 205 13.04 9.54 -3.45
CA TYR A 205 12.26 8.79 -4.43
C TYR A 205 12.62 7.31 -4.41
N THR A 206 11.66 6.46 -4.76
CA THR A 206 11.91 5.06 -5.09
C THR A 206 11.93 4.89 -6.60
N SER A 207 13.10 4.58 -7.15
CA SER A 207 13.20 4.21 -8.56
C SER A 207 12.77 2.77 -8.74
N ARG A 208 11.90 2.56 -9.72
CA ARG A 208 11.57 1.26 -10.29
C ARG A 208 11.93 1.29 -11.77
N LEU A 209 12.84 0.43 -12.19
CA LEU A 209 13.11 0.20 -13.61
C LEU A 209 12.68 -1.22 -13.96
N PHE A 210 11.86 -1.34 -14.99
CA PHE A 210 11.39 -2.62 -15.51
C PHE A 210 11.63 -2.66 -17.00
N ASP A 211 12.43 -3.61 -17.46
CA ASP A 211 12.57 -3.92 -18.88
C ASP A 211 12.84 -5.42 -19.11
N ARG A 212 13.20 -5.80 -20.33
CA ARG A 212 13.49 -7.20 -20.71
C ARG A 212 14.70 -7.80 -19.99
N ARG A 213 15.58 -6.97 -19.42
CA ARG A 213 16.79 -7.36 -18.68
C ARG A 213 16.47 -7.65 -17.21
N GLY A 214 15.40 -7.05 -16.67
CA GLY A 214 14.87 -7.43 -15.37
C GLY A 214 14.11 -6.33 -14.65
N PHE A 215 14.03 -6.48 -13.33
CA PHE A 215 13.42 -5.53 -12.41
C PHE A 215 14.49 -4.99 -11.47
N PHE A 216 14.58 -3.68 -11.37
CA PHE A 216 15.47 -2.98 -10.46
C PHE A 216 14.68 -2.04 -9.56
N GLN A 217 15.10 -2.00 -8.29
CA GLN A 217 14.59 -1.04 -7.32
C GLN A 217 15.71 -0.42 -6.51
N CYS A 218 15.60 0.90 -6.32
CA CYS A 218 16.47 1.70 -5.48
C CYS A 218 15.65 2.72 -4.71
N ILE A 219 15.94 2.90 -3.43
CA ILE A 219 15.47 4.08 -2.69
C ILE A 219 16.58 5.13 -2.71
N ALA A 220 16.24 6.35 -3.09
CA ALA A 220 17.14 7.48 -3.11
C ALA A 220 16.69 8.54 -2.09
N PHE A 221 17.55 8.88 -1.13
CA PHE A 221 17.28 9.96 -0.16
C PHE A 221 18.03 11.23 -0.54
N GLY A 222 17.32 12.35 -0.65
CA GLY A 222 17.88 13.68 -0.84
C GLY A 222 18.41 14.29 0.47
N PRO A 223 19.02 15.47 0.42
CA PRO A 223 19.62 16.14 1.59
C PRO A 223 18.61 16.64 2.64
N TYR A 224 17.32 16.54 2.32
CA TYR A 224 16.22 16.96 3.17
C TYR A 224 15.39 15.78 3.71
N ALA A 225 15.71 14.54 3.33
CA ALA A 225 14.97 13.35 3.76
C ALA A 225 14.93 13.18 5.27
N GLY A 226 16.02 13.53 5.96
CA GLY A 226 16.08 13.47 7.43
C GLY A 226 15.52 14.71 8.13
N LYS A 227 15.13 15.78 7.42
CA LYS A 227 14.72 17.04 8.06
C LYS A 227 13.30 16.96 8.62
N VAL A 228 13.23 16.62 9.90
CA VAL A 228 12.00 16.44 10.67
C VAL A 228 11.07 17.65 10.61
N SER A 229 11.60 18.87 10.65
CA SER A 229 10.83 20.11 10.52
C SER A 229 10.08 20.23 9.19
N ILE A 230 10.63 19.70 8.09
CA ILE A 230 9.98 19.67 6.78
C ILE A 230 8.83 18.66 6.79
N ALA A 231 9.09 17.44 7.26
CA ALA A 231 8.06 16.40 7.38
C ALA A 231 6.88 16.86 8.26
N LYS A 232 7.15 17.46 9.43
CA LYS A 232 6.12 18.03 10.31
C LYS A 232 5.30 19.12 9.62
N ARG A 233 5.94 20.02 8.87
CA ARG A 233 5.24 21.08 8.11
C ARG A 233 4.32 20.48 7.05
N GLU A 234 4.80 19.51 6.29
CA GLU A 234 4.03 18.84 5.23
C GLU A 234 2.89 17.97 5.80
N TYR A 235 3.07 17.35 6.95
CA TYR A 235 1.97 16.70 7.67
C TYR A 235 0.86 17.70 8.03
N ASN A 236 1.23 18.88 8.54
CA ASN A 236 0.27 19.91 8.95
C ASN A 236 -0.54 20.47 7.77
N THR A 237 0.01 20.48 6.56
CA THR A 237 -0.74 20.83 5.33
C THR A 237 -1.59 19.68 4.80
N GLY A 238 -1.52 18.50 5.42
CA GLY A 238 -2.19 17.29 4.97
C GLY A 238 -1.51 16.60 3.80
N TRP A 239 -0.25 16.95 3.50
CA TRP A 239 0.54 16.31 2.46
C TRP A 239 0.84 14.84 2.80
N TRP A 240 1.37 14.60 4.01
CA TRP A 240 1.72 13.29 4.55
C TRP A 240 0.60 12.64 5.37
N ALA A 241 0.63 11.31 5.48
CA ALA A 241 -0.35 10.52 6.20
C ALA A 241 -0.08 10.43 7.71
N ALA A 242 1.16 10.61 8.17
CA ALA A 242 1.50 10.55 9.59
C ALA A 242 2.43 11.68 10.08
N PRO A 243 2.34 12.06 11.38
CA PRO A 243 3.09 13.20 11.94
C PRO A 243 4.55 12.88 12.27
N ASP A 244 4.98 11.65 12.04
CA ASP A 244 6.25 11.15 12.55
C ASP A 244 7.43 11.60 11.69
N ASN A 245 8.60 11.65 12.32
CA ASN A 245 9.81 12.20 11.77
C ASN A 245 10.43 11.32 10.68
N ILE A 246 10.08 10.04 10.59
CA ILE A 246 10.58 9.09 9.59
C ILE A 246 9.59 8.81 8.44
N GLU A 247 8.54 9.64 8.27
CA GLU A 247 7.50 9.48 7.23
C GLU A 247 8.09 9.15 5.86
N VAL A 248 9.05 9.95 5.39
CA VAL A 248 9.70 9.79 4.09
C VAL A 248 10.36 8.41 3.96
N LEU A 249 11.07 7.96 4.99
CA LEU A 249 11.73 6.65 4.96
C LEU A 249 10.71 5.51 4.90
N VAL A 250 9.64 5.58 5.69
CA VAL A 250 8.60 4.55 5.71
C VAL A 250 7.83 4.55 4.40
N HIS A 251 7.50 5.73 3.86
CA HIS A 251 6.87 5.91 2.56
C HIS A 251 7.66 5.21 1.44
N GLU A 252 8.94 5.52 1.29
CA GLU A 252 9.77 4.91 0.24
C GLU A 252 9.94 3.39 0.46
N THR A 253 9.99 2.96 1.73
CA THR A 253 9.96 1.52 2.04
C THR A 253 8.63 0.88 1.66
N GLY A 254 7.52 1.62 1.70
CA GLY A 254 6.21 1.18 1.21
C GLY A 254 6.22 0.91 -0.30
N HIS A 255 6.84 1.79 -1.10
CA HIS A 255 7.08 1.53 -2.53
C HIS A 255 7.95 0.29 -2.73
N ALA A 256 8.97 0.08 -1.89
CA ALA A 256 9.78 -1.15 -1.89
C ALA A 256 9.01 -2.42 -1.56
N LEU A 257 8.15 -2.36 -0.57
CA LEU A 257 7.28 -3.45 -0.22
C LEU A 257 6.34 -3.83 -1.37
N ALA A 258 5.67 -2.84 -1.98
CA ALA A 258 4.77 -3.10 -3.11
C ALA A 258 5.51 -3.72 -4.29
N ASN A 259 6.66 -3.17 -4.66
CA ASN A 259 7.49 -3.66 -5.75
C ASN A 259 7.99 -5.08 -5.50
N PHE A 260 8.50 -5.36 -4.31
CA PHE A 260 8.93 -6.70 -3.91
C PHE A 260 7.76 -7.68 -3.97
N ALA A 261 6.63 -7.35 -3.35
CA ALA A 261 5.42 -8.17 -3.34
C ALA A 261 4.91 -8.49 -4.75
N TYR A 262 5.02 -7.55 -5.69
CA TYR A 262 4.56 -7.72 -7.06
C TYR A 262 5.37 -8.74 -7.86
N ILE A 263 6.66 -8.91 -7.58
CA ILE A 263 7.53 -9.86 -8.28
C ILE A 263 7.31 -11.26 -7.70
N LEU A 264 7.22 -12.30 -8.53
CA LEU A 264 7.10 -13.68 -8.02
C LEU A 264 8.43 -14.16 -7.38
N LYS A 265 8.36 -15.00 -6.33
CA LYS A 265 9.54 -15.48 -5.58
C LYS A 265 10.66 -16.03 -6.48
N GLY A 266 10.31 -16.84 -7.48
CA GLY A 266 11.29 -17.38 -8.44
C GLY A 266 12.05 -16.27 -9.18
N SER A 267 11.36 -15.22 -9.61
CA SER A 267 11.97 -14.06 -10.25
C SER A 267 12.83 -13.23 -9.28
N ARG A 268 12.40 -13.08 -8.01
CA ARG A 268 13.20 -12.39 -6.97
C ARG A 268 14.55 -13.08 -6.77
N ASN A 269 14.55 -14.42 -6.70
CA ASN A 269 15.76 -15.22 -6.58
C ASN A 269 16.65 -15.09 -7.82
N LEU A 270 16.07 -15.10 -9.02
CA LEU A 270 16.82 -14.91 -10.26
C LEU A 270 17.48 -13.52 -10.33
N ILE A 271 16.75 -12.46 -9.96
CA ILE A 271 17.29 -11.11 -9.88
C ILE A 271 18.46 -11.09 -8.88
N ASN A 272 18.23 -11.53 -7.64
CA ASN A 272 19.25 -11.53 -6.58
C ASN A 272 20.53 -12.29 -6.96
N ASN A 273 20.42 -13.40 -7.69
CA ASN A 273 21.58 -14.23 -8.07
C ASN A 273 22.39 -13.68 -9.25
N ASN A 274 21.80 -12.83 -10.10
CA ASN A 274 22.41 -12.36 -11.36
C ASN A 274 22.69 -10.84 -11.37
N PHE A 275 22.29 -10.14 -10.31
CA PHE A 275 22.48 -8.70 -10.19
C PHE A 275 23.83 -8.39 -9.56
N ASN A 276 24.67 -7.62 -10.25
CA ASN A 276 25.97 -7.16 -9.76
C ASN A 276 26.06 -5.62 -9.81
N PRO A 277 25.33 -4.92 -8.91
CA PRO A 277 25.28 -3.47 -8.91
C PRO A 277 26.57 -2.82 -8.41
N GLN A 278 26.75 -1.56 -8.77
CA GLN A 278 27.80 -0.72 -8.21
C GLN A 278 27.35 -0.17 -6.84
N PRO A 279 28.16 -0.30 -5.77
CA PRO A 279 27.83 0.27 -4.46
C PRO A 279 27.60 1.78 -4.51
N GLY A 280 26.60 2.27 -3.79
CA GLY A 280 26.36 3.70 -3.59
C GLY A 280 25.78 4.46 -4.80
N VAL A 281 25.35 3.74 -5.85
CA VAL A 281 24.66 4.32 -7.01
C VAL A 281 23.45 3.46 -7.32
N CYS A 282 22.27 4.09 -7.54
CA CYS A 282 21.14 3.40 -8.14
C CYS A 282 21.58 2.89 -9.52
N SER A 283 21.93 1.61 -9.59
CA SER A 283 22.53 1.00 -10.76
C SER A 283 21.50 0.83 -11.88
N ASP A 284 21.91 1.03 -13.13
CA ASP A 284 21.05 0.77 -14.28
C ASP A 284 20.93 -0.74 -14.54
N LEU A 285 19.87 -1.16 -15.23
CA LEU A 285 19.59 -2.55 -15.64
C LEU A 285 20.72 -3.14 -16.50
N THR A 286 21.59 -2.32 -17.10
CA THR A 286 22.85 -2.76 -17.72
C THR A 286 23.82 -3.48 -16.77
N SER A 287 23.64 -3.34 -15.46
CA SER A 287 24.42 -4.05 -14.43
C SER A 287 23.92 -5.47 -14.13
N ILE A 288 22.78 -5.88 -14.70
CA ILE A 288 22.35 -7.28 -14.71
C ILE A 288 23.13 -8.01 -15.81
N GLY A 289 23.81 -9.11 -15.45
CA GLY A 289 24.70 -9.87 -16.33
C GLY A 289 24.00 -10.68 -17.43
N GLY A 290 22.93 -10.15 -18.05
CA GLY A 290 22.17 -10.81 -19.11
C GLY A 290 20.69 -10.42 -19.15
N GLU A 291 19.93 -11.03 -20.06
CA GLU A 291 18.48 -10.91 -20.07
C GLU A 291 17.86 -11.87 -19.05
N ILE A 292 17.05 -11.35 -18.12
CA ILE A 292 16.33 -12.16 -17.13
C ILE A 292 14.83 -11.98 -17.34
N ASN A 293 14.14 -13.10 -17.59
CA ASN A 293 12.68 -13.11 -17.63
C ASN A 293 12.13 -12.97 -16.20
N VAL A 294 11.60 -11.78 -15.90
CA VAL A 294 10.94 -11.49 -14.62
C VAL A 294 9.45 -11.69 -14.75
N TYR A 295 8.93 -12.61 -13.94
CA TYR A 295 7.50 -12.83 -13.76
C TYR A 295 6.98 -12.08 -12.54
N ILE A 296 5.81 -11.46 -12.71
CA ILE A 296 5.09 -10.67 -11.72
C ILE A 296 3.73 -11.31 -11.41
N ASP A 297 3.16 -11.00 -10.25
CA ASP A 297 1.80 -11.39 -9.90
C ASP A 297 0.80 -10.77 -10.88
N ARG A 298 -0.36 -11.40 -11.05
CA ARG A 298 -1.41 -10.87 -11.92
C ARG A 298 -2.08 -9.63 -11.33
N VAL A 299 -2.07 -9.48 -10.00
CA VAL A 299 -2.68 -8.36 -9.30
C VAL A 299 -1.56 -7.53 -8.68
N ASP A 300 -1.49 -6.26 -9.07
CA ASP A 300 -0.57 -5.30 -8.47
C ASP A 300 -0.94 -5.08 -6.98
N PRO A 301 0.02 -5.16 -6.03
CA PRO A 301 -0.23 -4.89 -4.62
C PRO A 301 -0.89 -3.54 -4.34
N ASN A 302 -0.61 -2.53 -5.16
CA ASN A 302 -1.22 -1.20 -5.07
C ASN A 302 -2.73 -1.26 -5.31
N ASP A 303 -3.16 -1.99 -6.34
CA ASP A 303 -4.58 -2.20 -6.66
C ASP A 303 -5.24 -3.18 -5.68
N TYR A 304 -4.47 -4.14 -5.16
CA TYR A 304 -4.96 -5.06 -4.14
C TYR A 304 -5.34 -4.32 -2.85
N LEU A 305 -4.58 -3.30 -2.44
CA LEU A 305 -4.96 -2.44 -1.31
C LEU A 305 -6.31 -1.75 -1.56
N ILE A 306 -6.50 -1.12 -2.73
CA ILE A 306 -7.79 -0.49 -3.10
C ILE A 306 -8.94 -1.48 -3.01
N ASN A 307 -8.75 -2.64 -3.62
CA ASN A 307 -9.76 -3.68 -3.65
C ASN A 307 -10.09 -4.17 -2.23
N PHE A 308 -9.07 -4.44 -1.42
CA PHE A 308 -9.22 -4.88 -0.04
C PHE A 308 -10.01 -3.85 0.79
N LEU A 309 -9.62 -2.58 0.74
CA LEU A 309 -10.29 -1.50 1.45
C LEU A 309 -11.74 -1.30 0.96
N GLY A 310 -11.95 -1.35 -0.36
CA GLY A 310 -13.27 -1.25 -0.97
C GLY A 310 -14.21 -2.38 -0.55
N GLN A 311 -13.74 -3.63 -0.60
CA GLN A 311 -14.53 -4.79 -0.15
C GLN A 311 -14.88 -4.71 1.32
N ARG A 312 -13.94 -4.26 2.15
CA ARG A 312 -14.17 -4.06 3.58
C ARG A 312 -15.15 -2.93 3.85
N ALA A 313 -15.16 -1.89 3.01
CA ALA A 313 -16.20 -0.89 2.97
C ALA A 313 -17.52 -1.40 2.35
N GLY A 314 -17.68 -2.70 2.05
CA GLY A 314 -18.90 -3.26 1.47
C GLY A 314 -19.13 -2.92 0.00
N ILE A 315 -18.10 -2.44 -0.71
CA ILE A 315 -18.16 -2.04 -2.11
C ILE A 315 -17.65 -3.19 -2.98
N SER A 316 -18.50 -3.66 -3.90
CA SER A 316 -18.15 -4.76 -4.80
C SER A 316 -17.04 -4.38 -5.79
N ASN A 317 -16.34 -5.39 -6.32
CA ASN A 317 -15.26 -5.22 -7.30
C ASN A 317 -15.72 -4.58 -8.62
N ASN A 318 -17.03 -4.48 -8.88
CA ASN A 318 -17.57 -3.84 -10.08
C ASN A 318 -17.60 -2.30 -9.97
N PHE A 319 -17.35 -1.75 -8.78
CA PHE A 319 -17.43 -0.32 -8.49
C PHE A 319 -16.06 0.27 -8.16
N PHE A 320 -15.10 0.10 -9.07
CA PHE A 320 -13.69 0.46 -8.83
C PHE A 320 -13.50 1.94 -8.46
N LYS A 321 -14.22 2.86 -9.12
CA LYS A 321 -14.22 4.28 -8.76
C LYS A 321 -14.58 4.48 -7.27
N GLN A 322 -15.66 3.85 -6.80
CA GLN A 322 -16.10 3.96 -5.42
C GLN A 322 -15.12 3.27 -4.45
N GLN A 323 -14.46 2.19 -4.86
CA GLN A 323 -13.38 1.58 -4.06
C GLN A 323 -12.21 2.55 -3.88
N ILE A 324 -11.80 3.29 -4.92
CA ILE A 324 -10.78 4.34 -4.83
C ILE A 324 -11.22 5.46 -3.89
N LEU A 325 -12.44 5.97 -4.04
CA LEU A 325 -12.96 7.04 -3.18
C LEU A 325 -13.00 6.61 -1.70
N ALA A 326 -13.38 5.35 -1.44
CA ALA A 326 -13.31 4.78 -0.10
C ALA A 326 -11.85 4.67 0.39
N ALA A 327 -10.93 4.18 -0.44
CA ALA A 327 -9.50 4.09 -0.13
C ALA A 327 -8.87 5.46 0.20
N TRP A 328 -9.20 6.51 -0.57
CA TRP A 328 -8.80 7.89 -0.29
C TRP A 328 -9.38 8.42 1.02
N SER A 329 -10.53 7.91 1.43
CA SER A 329 -11.11 8.22 2.73
C SER A 329 -10.36 7.49 3.86
N PHE A 330 -9.87 6.26 3.63
CA PHE A 330 -9.06 5.50 4.62
C PHE A 330 -7.66 6.07 4.82
N VAL A 331 -7.04 6.54 3.74
CA VAL A 331 -5.68 7.08 3.74
C VAL A 331 -5.73 8.60 3.70
N GLN A 332 -5.41 9.23 4.82
CA GLN A 332 -5.56 10.67 5.05
C GLN A 332 -4.29 11.43 4.61
N SER A 333 -3.99 11.35 3.32
CA SER A 333 -2.82 11.96 2.69
C SER A 333 -3.15 12.55 1.32
N LYS A 334 -2.80 13.83 1.12
CA LYS A 334 -2.88 14.47 -0.21
C LYS A 334 -1.92 13.80 -1.18
N TYR A 335 -0.70 13.46 -0.73
CA TYR A 335 0.30 12.88 -1.61
C TYR A 335 -0.13 11.52 -2.13
N GLY A 336 -0.69 10.68 -1.25
CA GLY A 336 -1.18 9.35 -1.62
C GLY A 336 -2.31 9.39 -2.66
N ARG A 337 -3.10 10.47 -2.64
CA ARG A 337 -4.20 10.68 -3.60
C ARG A 337 -3.71 11.20 -4.96
N SER A 338 -2.58 11.90 -4.99
CA SER A 338 -2.10 12.63 -6.17
C SER A 338 -1.76 11.74 -7.37
N GLY A 339 -1.26 10.53 -7.12
CA GLY A 339 -0.83 9.58 -8.15
C GLY A 339 0.22 10.15 -9.13
N VAL A 340 0.51 9.37 -10.17
CA VAL A 340 1.44 9.77 -11.24
C VAL A 340 0.68 10.09 -12.52
N LYS A 341 0.97 11.27 -13.07
CA LYS A 341 0.47 11.75 -14.38
C LYS A 341 0.67 10.68 -15.46
N ASP A 342 -0.35 10.44 -16.26
CA ASP A 342 -0.44 9.45 -17.37
C ASP A 342 -0.63 7.97 -16.99
N TYR A 343 -0.30 7.56 -15.77
CA TYR A 343 -0.47 6.17 -15.32
C TYR A 343 -1.62 5.99 -14.33
N GLY A 344 -2.01 7.04 -13.60
CA GLY A 344 -3.05 6.95 -12.55
C GLY A 344 -2.71 5.86 -11.54
N GLY A 345 -1.52 5.93 -10.96
CA GLY A 345 -1.03 4.88 -10.07
C GLY A 345 -1.61 4.98 -8.66
N ASN A 346 -1.89 3.82 -8.06
CA ASN A 346 -2.20 3.67 -6.63
C ASN A 346 -0.95 3.50 -5.75
N GLY A 347 0.25 3.61 -6.34
CA GLY A 347 1.53 3.43 -5.65
C GLY A 347 1.73 4.40 -4.50
N GLU A 348 1.48 5.70 -4.74
CA GLU A 348 1.59 6.70 -3.67
C GLU A 348 0.60 6.42 -2.55
N LEU A 349 -0.62 6.00 -2.88
CA LEU A 349 -1.63 5.64 -1.88
C LEU A 349 -1.17 4.45 -1.04
N PHE A 350 -0.55 3.45 -1.66
CA PHE A 350 0.00 2.29 -0.96
C PHE A 350 1.13 2.69 0.00
N ALA A 351 2.07 3.50 -0.47
CA ALA A 351 3.18 3.99 0.33
C ALA A 351 2.70 4.83 1.53
N GLU A 352 1.74 5.72 1.30
CA GLU A 352 1.12 6.52 2.36
C GLU A 352 0.26 5.68 3.31
N ALA A 353 -0.43 4.64 2.82
CA ALA A 353 -1.16 3.71 3.67
C ALA A 353 -0.19 2.94 4.59
N PHE A 354 0.97 2.54 4.08
CA PHE A 354 2.00 1.86 4.84
C PHE A 354 2.61 2.78 5.91
N ALA A 355 2.90 4.04 5.55
CA ALA A 355 3.35 5.06 6.48
C ALA A 355 2.29 5.35 7.56
N GLN A 356 1.03 5.58 7.18
CA GLN A 356 -0.08 5.77 8.11
C GLN A 356 -0.23 4.59 9.08
N TRP A 357 -0.19 3.36 8.57
CA TRP A 357 -0.27 2.17 9.40
C TRP A 357 0.85 2.12 10.44
N PHE A 358 2.09 2.37 10.04
CA PHE A 358 3.20 2.22 10.96
C PHE A 358 3.32 3.38 11.96
N LEU A 359 3.06 4.62 11.51
CA LEU A 359 3.42 5.85 12.20
C LEU A 359 2.24 6.54 12.92
N THR A 360 1.02 6.01 12.84
CA THR A 360 -0.10 6.55 13.61
C THR A 360 0.10 6.29 15.11
N PRO A 361 0.11 7.34 15.96
CA PRO A 361 0.19 7.20 17.42
C PRO A 361 -0.99 6.40 17.99
N ASP A 362 -0.78 5.66 19.08
CA ASP A 362 -1.79 4.76 19.66
C ASP A 362 -3.12 5.46 19.99
N ASP A 363 -3.08 6.69 20.50
CA ASP A 363 -4.27 7.50 20.82
C ASP A 363 -5.02 8.01 19.57
N LYS A 364 -4.40 7.89 18.40
CA LYS A 364 -4.95 8.27 17.09
C LYS A 364 -5.33 7.08 16.22
N LYS A 365 -5.15 5.84 16.69
CA LYS A 365 -5.51 4.63 15.93
C LYS A 365 -7.03 4.44 15.86
N GLY A 366 -7.60 4.78 14.71
CA GLY A 366 -9.00 4.53 14.37
C GLY A 366 -9.22 3.23 13.58
N LEU A 367 -10.45 2.98 13.13
CA LEU A 367 -10.78 1.82 12.30
C LEU A 367 -10.05 1.82 10.95
N ASN A 368 -9.72 3.00 10.41
CA ASN A 368 -8.84 3.11 9.24
C ASN A 368 -7.45 2.56 9.52
N TRP A 369 -6.90 2.76 10.72
CA TRP A 369 -5.64 2.15 11.10
C TRP A 369 -5.78 0.64 11.27
N GLU A 370 -6.86 0.18 11.92
CA GLU A 370 -7.08 -1.25 12.19
C GLU A 370 -7.22 -2.08 10.90
N ILE A 371 -7.92 -1.56 9.89
CA ILE A 371 -8.01 -2.23 8.59
C ILE A 371 -6.68 -2.24 7.84
N LEU A 372 -5.90 -1.16 7.90
CA LEU A 372 -4.56 -1.15 7.34
C LEU A 372 -3.65 -2.14 8.09
N ASN A 373 -3.82 -2.26 9.40
CA ASN A 373 -3.12 -3.25 10.21
C ASN A 373 -3.47 -4.67 9.76
N GLU A 374 -4.75 -4.97 9.54
CA GLU A 374 -5.17 -6.25 8.96
C GLU A 374 -4.55 -6.48 7.57
N PHE A 375 -4.52 -5.45 6.73
CA PHE A 375 -3.93 -5.55 5.39
C PHE A 375 -2.44 -5.90 5.44
N PHE A 376 -1.63 -5.10 6.14
CA PHE A 376 -0.17 -5.27 6.15
C PHE A 376 0.28 -6.47 6.97
N THR A 377 -0.42 -6.82 8.05
CA THR A 377 -0.01 -7.96 8.89
C THR A 377 -0.50 -9.30 8.38
N MET A 378 -1.60 -9.33 7.60
CA MET A 378 -2.24 -10.56 7.15
C MET A 378 -2.50 -10.60 5.65
N ALA A 379 -3.30 -9.67 5.10
CA ALA A 379 -3.79 -9.82 3.72
C ALA A 379 -2.66 -9.78 2.67
N LEU A 380 -1.78 -8.78 2.76
CA LEU A 380 -0.62 -8.64 1.87
C LEU A 380 0.30 -9.86 1.99
N LYS A 381 0.58 -10.27 3.24
CA LYS A 381 1.46 -11.41 3.52
C LYS A 381 0.89 -12.70 2.94
N ASN A 382 -0.38 -13.00 3.21
CA ASN A 382 -1.06 -14.20 2.74
C ASN A 382 -1.13 -14.29 1.23
N ARG A 383 -1.24 -13.15 0.55
CA ARG A 383 -1.33 -13.10 -0.91
C ARG A 383 0.02 -13.17 -1.62
N TYR A 384 1.04 -12.48 -1.10
CA TYR A 384 2.28 -12.22 -1.85
C TYR A 384 3.57 -12.72 -1.20
N LEU A 385 3.54 -13.13 0.08
CA LEU A 385 4.75 -13.30 0.89
C LEU A 385 4.80 -14.63 1.68
N LEU A 386 3.79 -15.50 1.59
CA LEU A 386 3.82 -16.85 2.19
C LEU A 386 4.44 -17.88 1.24
N TRP A 387 5.75 -17.83 1.01
CA TRP A 387 6.43 -18.85 0.20
C TRP A 387 7.88 -19.04 0.58
#